data_AF-A0A838QGV7-F1
#
_entry.id   AF-A0A838QGV7-F1
#
_cell.length_a   1.000
_cell.length_b   1.000
_cell.length_c   1.000
_cell.angle_alpha   90.00
_cell.angle_beta   90.00
_cell.angle_gamma   90.00
#
_symmetry.space_group_name_H-M   'P 1'
#
loop_
_entity.id
_entity.type
_entity.pdbx_description
1 polymer ?
#
loop_
_entity_poly.entity_id
_entity_poly.type
_entity_poly.pdbx_seq_one_letter_code
_entity_poly.pdbx_strand_id
1 'polypeptide(L)'
;DKTTGDVDLIIGNDPKKPSGGWTEFAPRGADTKTPRDSKAPINESNLPPHARKTGRYPVQPDPTADEHARKSDENGSDKEVSLGKPLPEMTPPERAKVKTAVDKQVDRIRNERVQGATPASERAVQDIANAAAAQTYRERRRDGQPEAGARKAASESGKAAAEQEWTVQARKLAVDKANQSIDDGTVFDRSAMSQDAKAQLDAYRQGTAREGAAARRYSSALSGRMAHAEMEGILAPAVQTGTAVRTTEVIKGPPPTGTQMQIAYYFTDGSVIRLKPRGDEFNRWRPSYSVEVKHAGAAAGPSNPSMIAFKLDELGRAVPKDPDQIANPYVDGRFLEQRSVYDQHVLNSGHRISR
;
A
#
# COMPACT_ATOMS: atom_id res chain seq x y z
N ASP A 1 43.74 0.44 -34.67
CA ASP A 1 45.18 0.40 -34.99
C ASP A 1 45.94 -0.06 -33.76
N LYS A 2 47.01 -0.84 -33.90
CA LYS A 2 47.67 -1.57 -32.81
C LYS A 2 48.77 -0.78 -32.09
N THR A 3 48.69 0.55 -32.07
CA THR A 3 49.80 1.41 -31.62
C THR A 3 49.43 2.66 -30.83
N THR A 4 48.16 2.95 -30.56
CA THR A 4 47.77 4.02 -29.61
C THR A 4 46.50 3.61 -28.87
N GLY A 5 46.66 3.25 -27.59
CA GLY A 5 45.57 2.86 -26.71
C GLY A 5 44.81 4.07 -26.18
N ASP A 6 43.98 4.69 -27.02
CA ASP A 6 42.93 5.62 -26.60
C ASP A 6 41.58 5.13 -27.15
N VAL A 7 40.64 4.89 -26.25
CA VAL A 7 39.23 4.63 -26.57
C VAL A 7 38.44 5.87 -26.16
N ASP A 8 38.16 6.72 -27.15
CA ASP A 8 37.17 7.78 -27.00
C ASP A 8 35.77 7.17 -26.92
N LEU A 9 35.19 7.17 -25.71
CA LEU A 9 33.79 6.85 -25.51
C LEU A 9 32.96 8.14 -25.68
N ILE A 10 32.54 8.42 -26.92
CA ILE A 10 31.59 9.49 -27.22
C ILE A 10 30.18 9.01 -26.81
N ILE A 11 29.74 9.36 -25.61
CA ILE A 11 28.31 9.35 -25.26
C ILE A 11 27.76 10.75 -25.54
N GLY A 12 27.28 10.95 -26.77
CA GLY A 12 26.53 12.15 -27.13
C GLY A 12 25.12 12.11 -26.53
N ASN A 13 24.87 12.92 -25.50
CA ASN A 13 23.51 13.32 -25.12
C ASN A 13 23.26 14.75 -25.61
N ASP A 14 22.31 14.85 -26.54
CA ASP A 14 21.80 16.07 -27.15
C ASP A 14 21.09 16.96 -26.10
N PRO A 15 21.54 18.21 -25.85
CA PRO A 15 20.95 19.10 -24.85
C PRO A 15 19.60 19.72 -25.26
N LYS A 16 19.00 19.35 -26.40
CA LYS A 16 17.75 19.96 -26.91
C LYS A 16 16.50 19.07 -26.89
N LYS A 17 16.54 17.89 -26.24
CA LYS A 17 15.34 17.08 -26.03
C LYS A 17 15.06 16.85 -24.54
N PRO A 18 13.99 17.42 -23.97
CA PRO A 18 13.55 17.04 -22.63
C PRO A 18 13.00 15.60 -22.68
N SER A 19 13.61 14.72 -21.89
CA SER A 19 13.12 13.37 -21.65
C SER A 19 11.81 13.43 -20.86
N GLY A 20 10.72 12.95 -21.49
CA GLY A 20 9.57 12.30 -20.86
C GLY A 20 8.99 12.95 -19.61
N GLY A 21 8.53 14.20 -19.73
CA GLY A 21 7.63 14.79 -18.75
C GLY A 21 6.25 14.13 -18.81
N TRP A 22 5.75 13.66 -17.67
CA TRP A 22 4.34 13.30 -17.48
C TRP A 22 3.48 14.56 -17.67
N THR A 23 2.81 14.64 -18.81
CA THR A 23 1.86 15.71 -19.13
C THR A 23 0.58 15.57 -18.31
N GLU A 24 0.41 16.54 -17.41
CA GLU A 24 -0.80 17.36 -17.23
C GLU A 24 -2.16 16.71 -17.47
N PHE A 25 -2.86 16.40 -16.37
CA PHE A 25 -4.32 16.41 -16.32
C PHE A 25 -4.72 17.65 -15.50
N ALA A 26 -5.12 18.72 -16.19
CA ALA A 26 -5.65 19.92 -15.57
C ALA A 26 -7.19 19.94 -15.70
N PRO A 27 -7.97 19.92 -14.60
CA PRO A 27 -9.31 20.46 -14.64
C PRO A 27 -9.25 21.97 -14.38
N ARG A 28 -9.69 22.74 -15.38
CA ARG A 28 -10.00 24.17 -15.26
C ARG A 28 -11.12 24.37 -14.23
N GLY A 29 -10.97 25.42 -13.42
CA GLY A 29 -12.08 26.17 -12.84
C GLY A 29 -12.29 25.98 -11.35
N ALA A 30 -11.78 26.91 -10.54
CA ALA A 30 -12.48 27.41 -9.36
C ALA A 30 -11.81 28.71 -8.90
N ASP A 31 -12.56 29.79 -9.02
CA ASP A 31 -12.19 31.13 -8.60
C ASP A 31 -11.88 31.23 -7.10
N THR A 32 -10.93 32.11 -6.83
CA THR A 32 -10.51 32.60 -5.52
C THR A 32 -11.67 33.12 -4.67
N LYS A 33 -11.83 32.59 -3.44
CA LYS A 33 -12.40 33.33 -2.31
C LYS A 33 -11.61 33.05 -1.02
N THR A 34 -11.15 34.13 -0.42
CA THR A 34 -10.50 34.25 0.90
C THR A 34 -11.47 33.91 2.05
N PRO A 35 -10.96 33.62 3.27
CA PRO A 35 -11.64 32.82 4.28
C PRO A 35 -12.67 33.60 5.10
N ARG A 36 -13.74 32.91 5.51
CA ARG A 36 -14.70 33.39 6.52
C ARG A 36 -14.58 32.54 7.79
N ASP A 37 -14.70 33.24 8.91
CA ASP A 37 -14.48 32.80 10.27
C ASP A 37 -15.24 31.55 10.71
N SER A 38 -14.58 30.89 11.66
CA SER A 38 -15.00 29.78 12.52
C SER A 38 -16.34 30.01 13.22
N LYS A 39 -17.36 29.24 12.81
CA LYS A 39 -18.44 28.61 13.61
C LYS A 39 -19.57 28.18 12.66
N ALA A 40 -19.44 27.02 12.04
CA ALA A 40 -20.54 26.36 11.34
C ALA A 40 -20.56 24.87 11.70
N PRO A 41 -21.73 24.25 11.87
CA PRO A 41 -21.85 22.84 12.20
C PRO A 41 -21.29 21.97 11.07
N ILE A 42 -20.63 20.87 11.46
CA ILE A 42 -20.02 19.91 10.54
C ILE A 42 -21.12 19.33 9.64
N ASN A 43 -21.00 19.53 8.34
CA ASN A 43 -21.89 18.93 7.35
C ASN A 43 -21.55 17.44 7.19
N GLU A 44 -22.31 16.56 7.85
CA GLU A 44 -22.13 15.10 7.86
C GLU A 44 -22.30 14.44 6.48
N SER A 45 -22.75 15.18 5.47
CA SER A 45 -22.94 14.71 4.08
C SER A 45 -21.63 14.33 3.37
N ASN A 46 -20.48 14.79 3.88
CA ASN A 46 -19.15 14.54 3.29
C ASN A 46 -18.35 13.43 3.97
N LEU A 47 -18.93 12.70 4.93
CA LEU A 47 -18.26 11.56 5.58
C LEU A 47 -18.48 10.25 4.81
N PRO A 48 -17.45 9.39 4.68
CA PRO A 48 -17.57 8.08 4.07
C PRO A 48 -18.53 7.18 4.88
N PRO A 49 -19.16 6.16 4.25
CA PRO A 49 -20.34 5.47 4.79
C PRO A 49 -20.19 4.88 6.19
N HIS A 50 -18.96 4.51 6.58
CA HIS A 50 -18.65 3.87 7.86
C HIS A 50 -18.48 4.84 9.03
N ALA A 51 -18.44 6.17 8.77
CA ALA A 51 -18.21 7.19 9.80
C ALA A 51 -19.50 7.92 10.25
N ARG A 52 -20.67 7.51 9.76
CA ARG A 52 -21.97 8.07 10.19
C ARG A 52 -22.39 7.41 11.51
N LYS A 53 -22.43 8.18 12.61
CA LYS A 53 -22.98 7.72 13.89
C LYS A 53 -24.51 7.72 13.81
N THR A 54 -25.13 6.56 13.63
CA THR A 54 -26.59 6.39 13.73
C THR A 54 -27.02 6.42 15.19
N GLY A 55 -27.47 7.59 15.64
CA GLY A 55 -28.15 7.74 16.94
C GLY A 55 -29.46 8.48 16.77
N ARG A 56 -30.58 7.75 16.67
CA ARG A 56 -31.88 8.03 17.31
C ARG A 56 -32.95 7.02 16.91
N TYR A 57 -33.70 6.60 17.93
CA TYR A 57 -34.85 5.71 17.93
C TYR A 57 -36.05 6.26 17.12
N PRO A 58 -36.99 5.41 16.67
CA PRO A 58 -38.14 5.81 15.89
C PRO A 58 -39.20 6.51 16.76
N VAL A 59 -39.73 7.61 16.25
CA VAL A 59 -40.95 8.26 16.77
C VAL A 59 -42.15 7.48 16.22
N GLN A 60 -43.00 6.99 17.11
CA GLN A 60 -44.33 6.46 16.77
C GLN A 60 -45.22 7.56 16.18
N PRO A 61 -46.02 7.29 15.14
CA PRO A 61 -47.13 8.16 14.79
C PRO A 61 -48.38 7.79 15.60
N ASP A 62 -48.94 8.79 16.28
CA ASP A 62 -50.26 8.74 16.91
C ASP A 62 -51.36 8.88 15.82
N PRO A 63 -52.51 8.21 15.94
CA PRO A 63 -53.52 8.14 14.88
C PRO A 63 -54.75 8.97 15.21
N THR A 64 -55.01 10.08 14.51
CA THR A 64 -56.37 10.65 14.37
C THR A 64 -56.42 11.77 13.32
N ALA A 65 -57.50 11.75 12.52
CA ALA A 65 -58.00 12.78 11.58
C ALA A 65 -57.15 12.96 10.30
N ASP A 66 -57.67 12.92 9.07
CA ASP A 66 -59.01 13.28 8.63
C ASP A 66 -59.50 12.42 7.46
N GLU A 67 -60.80 12.23 7.53
CA GLU A 67 -61.76 11.74 6.57
C GLU A 67 -61.70 12.56 5.27
N HIS A 68 -61.62 11.91 4.10
CA HIS A 68 -62.47 12.24 2.95
C HIS A 68 -62.38 11.20 1.84
N ALA A 69 -63.57 10.75 1.48
CA ALA A 69 -63.90 9.75 0.48
C ALA A 69 -63.29 10.00 -0.90
N ARG A 70 -62.85 8.92 -1.54
CA ARG A 70 -63.03 8.70 -2.99
C ARG A 70 -62.95 7.21 -3.34
N LYS A 71 -64.15 6.67 -3.60
CA LYS A 71 -64.51 5.66 -4.60
C LYS A 71 -63.63 4.41 -4.70
N SER A 72 -64.20 3.35 -4.14
CA SER A 72 -64.18 1.99 -4.65
C SER A 72 -64.18 1.91 -6.17
N ASP A 73 -63.13 1.31 -6.73
CA ASP A 73 -63.24 0.44 -7.89
C ASP A 73 -62.63 -0.90 -7.51
N GLU A 74 -63.52 -1.89 -7.48
CA GLU A 74 -63.24 -3.31 -7.40
C GLU A 74 -62.42 -3.71 -8.63
N ASN A 75 -61.20 -4.20 -8.41
CA ASN A 75 -60.68 -5.27 -9.25
C ASN A 75 -59.70 -6.10 -8.42
N GLY A 76 -60.29 -7.03 -7.67
CA GLY A 76 -59.58 -8.14 -7.08
C GLY A 76 -58.99 -9.00 -8.19
N SER A 77 -57.68 -8.91 -8.34
CA SER A 77 -56.88 -10.08 -8.66
C SER A 77 -55.78 -10.15 -7.61
N ASP A 78 -56.11 -10.82 -6.50
CA ASP A 78 -55.12 -11.50 -5.68
C ASP A 78 -54.38 -12.49 -6.58
N LYS A 79 -53.38 -11.99 -7.32
CA LYS A 79 -52.28 -12.85 -7.71
C LYS A 79 -51.59 -13.15 -6.40
N GLU A 80 -51.86 -14.34 -5.87
CA GLU A 80 -50.92 -15.04 -5.01
C GLU A 80 -49.53 -14.69 -5.51
N VAL A 81 -48.79 -13.93 -4.70
CA VAL A 81 -47.36 -13.80 -4.89
C VAL A 81 -46.85 -15.20 -4.63
N SER A 82 -46.77 -15.99 -5.71
CA SER A 82 -46.28 -17.36 -5.68
C SER A 82 -44.96 -17.31 -4.96
N LEU A 83 -44.96 -17.78 -3.71
CA LEU A 83 -43.77 -17.98 -2.90
C LEU A 83 -42.79 -18.73 -3.80
N GLY A 84 -41.75 -18.00 -4.20
CA GLY A 84 -41.00 -18.27 -5.42
C GLY A 84 -40.62 -19.74 -5.52
N LYS A 85 -40.87 -20.33 -6.70
CA LYS A 85 -40.35 -21.66 -7.04
C LYS A 85 -38.90 -21.73 -6.54
N PRO A 86 -38.53 -22.78 -5.76
CA PRO A 86 -37.18 -22.89 -5.22
C PRO A 86 -36.18 -22.73 -6.36
N LEU A 87 -35.14 -21.92 -6.13
CA LEU A 87 -34.07 -21.69 -7.10
C LEU A 87 -33.65 -23.04 -7.69
N PRO A 88 -33.67 -23.22 -9.02
CA PRO A 88 -33.27 -24.48 -9.62
C PRO A 88 -31.85 -24.81 -9.15
N GLU A 89 -31.74 -25.87 -8.35
CA GLU A 89 -30.45 -26.32 -7.86
C GLU A 89 -29.65 -26.87 -9.03
N MET A 90 -28.35 -26.56 -8.99
CA MET A 90 -27.41 -27.08 -9.98
C MET A 90 -27.29 -28.59 -9.77
N THR A 91 -27.63 -29.38 -10.79
CA THR A 91 -27.52 -30.84 -10.72
C THR A 91 -26.06 -31.25 -10.50
N PRO A 92 -25.78 -32.41 -9.90
CA PRO A 92 -24.41 -32.86 -9.67
C PRO A 92 -23.52 -32.85 -10.94
N PRO A 93 -24.01 -33.28 -12.13
CA PRO A 93 -23.22 -33.18 -13.37
C PRO A 93 -22.94 -31.75 -13.82
N GLU A 94 -23.89 -30.82 -13.66
CA GLU A 94 -23.65 -29.40 -13.95
C GLU A 94 -22.63 -28.79 -12.99
N ARG A 95 -22.70 -29.16 -11.71
CA ARG A 95 -21.74 -28.78 -10.68
C ARG A 95 -20.32 -29.21 -11.01
N ALA A 96 -20.15 -30.45 -11.44
CA ALA A 96 -18.85 -30.95 -11.88
C ALA A 96 -18.30 -30.14 -13.07
N LYS A 97 -19.13 -29.86 -14.09
CA LYS A 97 -18.70 -29.11 -15.29
C LYS A 97 -18.29 -27.67 -14.97
N VAL A 98 -19.09 -26.95 -14.17
CA VAL A 98 -18.76 -25.57 -13.75
C VAL A 98 -17.49 -25.57 -12.92
N LYS A 99 -17.37 -26.49 -11.95
CA LYS A 99 -16.18 -26.61 -11.11
C LYS A 99 -14.91 -26.85 -11.94
N THR A 100 -14.91 -27.83 -12.86
CA THR A 100 -13.75 -28.11 -13.71
C THR A 100 -13.36 -26.89 -14.57
N ALA A 101 -14.34 -26.14 -15.09
CA ALA A 101 -14.06 -24.93 -15.86
C ALA A 101 -13.43 -23.83 -15.00
N VAL A 102 -13.93 -23.63 -13.77
CA VAL A 102 -13.39 -22.67 -12.81
C VAL A 102 -12.00 -23.08 -12.35
N ASP A 103 -11.79 -24.34 -11.95
CA ASP A 103 -10.49 -24.84 -11.50
C ASP A 103 -9.40 -24.62 -12.57
N LYS A 104 -9.71 -24.89 -13.85
CA LYS A 104 -8.77 -24.63 -14.97
C LYS A 104 -8.42 -23.13 -15.11
N GLN A 105 -9.34 -22.22 -14.80
CA GLN A 105 -9.05 -20.78 -14.81
C GLN A 105 -8.23 -20.39 -13.60
N VAL A 106 -8.56 -20.91 -12.41
CA VAL A 106 -7.79 -20.68 -11.17
C VAL A 106 -6.34 -21.08 -11.36
N ASP A 107 -6.07 -22.26 -11.94
CA ASP A 107 -4.72 -22.77 -12.19
C ASP A 107 -3.95 -21.90 -13.19
N ARG A 108 -4.63 -21.42 -14.24
CA ARG A 108 -4.04 -20.51 -15.22
C ARG A 108 -3.63 -19.20 -14.58
N ILE A 109 -4.55 -18.55 -13.85
CA ILE A 109 -4.30 -17.28 -13.18
C ILE A 109 -3.16 -17.44 -12.17
N ARG A 110 -3.16 -18.53 -11.40
CA ARG A 110 -2.11 -18.87 -10.43
C ARG A 110 -0.74 -18.90 -11.08
N ASN A 111 -0.57 -19.66 -12.16
CA ASN A 111 0.71 -19.81 -12.86
C ASN A 111 1.20 -18.52 -13.53
N GLU A 112 0.29 -17.63 -13.92
CA GLU A 112 0.62 -16.36 -14.58
C GLU A 112 0.91 -15.22 -13.57
N ARG A 113 0.23 -15.22 -12.42
CA ARG A 113 0.16 -14.04 -11.54
C ARG A 113 0.71 -14.23 -10.14
N VAL A 114 0.88 -15.46 -9.68
CA VAL A 114 1.25 -15.72 -8.28
C VAL A 114 2.38 -16.72 -8.16
N GLN A 115 3.50 -16.27 -7.61
CA GLN A 115 4.62 -17.08 -7.18
C GLN A 115 4.53 -17.33 -5.67
N GLY A 116 4.81 -18.58 -5.26
CA GLY A 116 4.81 -18.98 -3.85
C GLY A 116 3.42 -19.26 -3.26
N ALA A 117 2.42 -19.54 -4.09
CA ALA A 117 1.10 -19.95 -3.62
C ALA A 117 1.18 -21.20 -2.71
N THR A 118 0.44 -21.17 -1.61
CA THR A 118 0.33 -22.29 -0.66
C THR A 118 -0.95 -23.08 -0.93
N PRO A 119 -1.04 -24.36 -0.50
CA PRO A 119 -2.29 -25.13 -0.60
C PRO A 119 -3.48 -24.45 0.08
N ALA A 120 -3.25 -23.72 1.18
CA ALA A 120 -4.29 -22.97 1.87
C ALA A 120 -4.81 -21.78 1.04
N SER A 121 -3.92 -21.01 0.41
CA SER A 121 -4.33 -19.92 -0.49
C SER A 121 -5.01 -20.43 -1.76
N GLU A 122 -4.52 -21.54 -2.33
CA GLU A 122 -5.14 -22.16 -3.50
C GLU A 122 -6.58 -22.62 -3.18
N ARG A 123 -6.77 -23.26 -2.02
CA ARG A 123 -8.09 -23.66 -1.55
C ARG A 123 -9.03 -22.48 -1.32
N ALA A 124 -8.55 -21.41 -0.68
CA ALA A 124 -9.36 -20.20 -0.45
C ALA A 124 -9.85 -19.59 -1.77
N VAL A 125 -8.98 -19.50 -2.78
CA VAL A 125 -9.34 -19.01 -4.11
C VAL A 125 -10.35 -19.93 -4.79
N GLN A 126 -10.12 -21.25 -4.75
CA GLN A 126 -11.05 -22.22 -5.32
C GLN A 126 -12.43 -22.16 -4.67
N ASP A 127 -12.49 -22.03 -3.34
CA ASP A 127 -13.75 -21.96 -2.59
C ASP A 127 -14.54 -20.70 -2.98
N ILE A 128 -13.88 -19.53 -3.04
CA ILE A 128 -14.50 -18.25 -3.44
C ILE A 128 -14.95 -18.29 -4.91
N ALA A 129 -14.09 -18.78 -5.81
CA ALA A 129 -14.40 -18.85 -7.24
C ALA A 129 -15.58 -19.80 -7.53
N ASN A 130 -15.59 -20.97 -6.87
CA ASN A 130 -16.68 -21.93 -7.01
C ASN A 130 -17.99 -21.43 -6.40
N ALA A 131 -17.93 -20.73 -5.26
CA ALA A 131 -19.11 -20.10 -4.66
C ALA A 131 -19.73 -19.04 -5.57
N ALA A 132 -18.90 -18.15 -6.13
CA ALA A 132 -19.33 -17.11 -7.07
C ALA A 132 -19.94 -17.72 -8.35
N ALA A 133 -19.29 -18.74 -8.92
CA ALA A 133 -19.80 -19.42 -10.10
C ALA A 133 -21.15 -20.12 -9.84
N ALA A 134 -21.28 -20.83 -8.71
CA ALA A 134 -22.52 -21.51 -8.34
C ALA A 134 -23.66 -20.53 -8.04
N GLN A 135 -23.37 -19.37 -7.44
CA GLN A 135 -24.35 -18.30 -7.26
C GLN A 135 -24.83 -17.75 -8.60
N THR A 136 -23.91 -17.32 -9.46
CA THR A 136 -24.25 -16.76 -10.78
C THR A 136 -25.02 -17.77 -11.63
N TYR A 137 -24.65 -19.06 -11.61
CA TYR A 137 -25.40 -20.09 -12.33
C TYR A 137 -26.87 -20.13 -11.92
N ARG A 138 -27.14 -20.20 -10.60
CA ARG A 138 -28.50 -20.27 -10.05
C ARG A 138 -29.31 -19.04 -10.40
N GLU A 139 -28.72 -17.86 -10.29
CA GLU A 139 -29.36 -16.59 -10.67
C GLU A 139 -29.72 -16.57 -12.15
N ARG A 140 -28.79 -16.92 -13.04
CA ARG A 140 -29.05 -16.94 -14.49
C ARG A 140 -30.11 -17.98 -14.89
N ARG A 141 -30.12 -19.15 -14.24
CA ARG A 141 -31.16 -20.17 -14.47
C ARG A 141 -32.53 -19.71 -13.98
N ARG A 142 -32.59 -19.03 -12.82
CA ARG A 142 -33.81 -18.39 -12.32
C ARG A 142 -34.36 -17.36 -13.32
N ASP A 143 -33.47 -16.60 -13.94
CA ASP A 143 -33.83 -15.58 -14.93
C ASP A 143 -34.18 -16.17 -16.32
N GLY A 144 -34.28 -17.50 -16.44
CA GLY A 144 -34.70 -18.20 -17.66
C GLY A 144 -33.59 -18.40 -18.70
N GLN A 145 -32.33 -18.07 -18.38
CA GLN A 145 -31.24 -18.21 -19.34
C GLN A 145 -30.99 -19.70 -19.66
N PRO A 146 -30.77 -20.08 -20.94
CA PRO A 146 -30.42 -21.44 -21.31
C PRO A 146 -29.17 -21.95 -20.59
N GLU A 147 -29.09 -23.27 -20.35
CA GLU A 147 -27.99 -23.91 -19.60
C GLU A 147 -26.61 -23.50 -20.10
N ALA A 148 -26.38 -23.50 -21.42
CA ALA A 148 -25.12 -23.08 -22.01
C ALA A 148 -24.76 -21.63 -21.67
N GLY A 149 -25.74 -20.72 -21.69
CA GLY A 149 -25.55 -19.32 -21.31
C GLY A 149 -25.27 -19.14 -19.82
N ALA A 150 -26.04 -19.83 -18.96
CA ALA A 150 -25.84 -19.79 -17.50
C ALA A 150 -24.46 -20.33 -17.10
N ARG A 151 -23.99 -21.42 -17.72
CA ARG A 151 -22.64 -21.96 -17.49
C ARG A 151 -21.54 -21.00 -17.90
N LYS A 152 -21.69 -20.33 -19.05
CA LYS A 152 -20.72 -19.33 -19.51
C LYS A 152 -20.62 -18.17 -18.50
N ALA A 153 -21.74 -17.62 -18.07
CA ALA A 153 -21.78 -16.55 -17.07
C ALA A 153 -21.21 -16.99 -15.71
N ALA A 154 -21.51 -18.21 -15.27
CA ALA A 154 -20.94 -18.79 -14.05
C ALA A 154 -19.41 -18.91 -14.12
N SER A 155 -18.88 -19.40 -15.25
CA SER A 155 -17.43 -19.51 -15.47
C SER A 155 -16.75 -18.12 -15.47
N GLU A 156 -17.36 -17.13 -16.11
CA GLU A 156 -16.86 -15.74 -16.12
C GLU A 156 -16.86 -15.13 -14.70
N SER A 157 -17.93 -15.33 -13.92
CA SER A 157 -18.00 -14.89 -12.52
C SER A 157 -16.95 -15.59 -11.64
N GLY A 158 -16.81 -16.91 -11.76
CA GLY A 158 -15.79 -17.67 -11.04
C GLY A 158 -14.38 -17.21 -11.39
N LYS A 159 -14.11 -16.93 -12.67
CA LYS A 159 -12.84 -16.34 -13.11
C LYS A 159 -12.60 -14.97 -12.47
N ALA A 160 -13.57 -14.06 -12.49
CA ALA A 160 -13.43 -12.72 -11.90
C ALA A 160 -13.17 -12.79 -10.39
N ALA A 161 -13.90 -13.66 -9.68
CA ALA A 161 -13.70 -13.91 -8.26
C ALA A 161 -12.31 -14.50 -7.96
N ALA A 162 -11.86 -15.44 -8.80
CA ALA A 162 -10.51 -16.00 -8.70
C ALA A 162 -9.41 -14.95 -8.94
N GLU A 163 -9.56 -14.07 -9.93
CA GLU A 163 -8.62 -12.98 -10.19
C GLU A 163 -8.52 -12.02 -9.00
N GLN A 164 -9.66 -11.63 -8.42
CA GLN A 164 -9.70 -10.75 -7.26
C GLN A 164 -9.03 -11.40 -6.04
N GLU A 165 -9.38 -12.64 -5.73
CA GLU A 165 -8.79 -13.32 -4.57
C GLU A 165 -7.30 -13.59 -4.78
N TRP A 166 -6.87 -13.97 -5.99
CA TRP A 166 -5.45 -14.11 -6.29
C TRP A 166 -4.68 -12.80 -6.12
N THR A 167 -5.25 -11.64 -6.47
CA THR A 167 -4.62 -10.34 -6.19
C THR A 167 -4.43 -10.13 -4.68
N VAL A 168 -5.43 -10.47 -3.86
CA VAL A 168 -5.34 -10.37 -2.39
C VAL A 168 -4.23 -11.30 -1.86
N GLN A 169 -4.21 -12.56 -2.29
CA GLN A 169 -3.20 -13.53 -1.86
C GLN A 169 -1.80 -13.16 -2.35
N ALA A 170 -1.66 -12.68 -3.59
CA ALA A 170 -0.40 -12.22 -4.15
C ALA A 170 0.22 -11.09 -3.32
N ARG A 171 -0.60 -10.08 -2.95
CA ARG A 171 -0.18 -8.98 -2.08
C ARG A 171 0.30 -9.48 -0.73
N LYS A 172 -0.49 -10.37 -0.09
CA LYS A 172 -0.13 -10.95 1.20
C LYS A 172 1.21 -11.70 1.13
N LEU A 173 1.36 -12.58 0.15
CA LEU A 173 2.61 -13.35 -0.06
C LEU A 173 3.81 -12.43 -0.31
N ALA A 174 3.63 -11.35 -1.06
CA ALA A 174 4.69 -10.37 -1.30
C ALA A 174 5.11 -9.63 -0.03
N VAL A 175 4.15 -9.23 0.81
CA VAL A 175 4.42 -8.61 2.12
C VAL A 175 5.11 -9.60 3.05
N ASP A 176 4.62 -10.83 3.15
CA ASP A 176 5.23 -11.89 3.97
C ASP A 176 6.66 -12.16 3.52
N LYS A 177 6.89 -12.22 2.20
CA LYS A 177 8.22 -12.41 1.64
C LYS A 177 9.13 -11.22 1.89
N ALA A 178 8.63 -9.99 1.79
CA ALA A 178 9.40 -8.79 2.12
C ALA A 178 9.81 -8.77 3.59
N ASN A 179 8.90 -9.11 4.51
CA ASN A 179 9.22 -9.22 5.94
C ASN A 179 10.31 -10.28 6.18
N GLN A 180 10.18 -11.46 5.57
CA GLN A 180 11.21 -12.51 5.64
C GLN A 180 12.56 -12.01 5.13
N SER A 181 12.57 -11.32 3.99
CA SER A 181 13.80 -10.79 3.37
C SER A 181 14.44 -9.64 4.16
N ILE A 182 13.64 -8.88 4.91
CA ILE A 182 14.15 -7.88 5.87
C ILE A 182 14.78 -8.59 7.07
N ASP A 183 14.13 -9.63 7.60
CA ASP A 183 14.63 -10.42 8.74
C ASP A 183 15.97 -11.11 8.45
N ASP A 184 16.06 -11.81 7.33
CA ASP A 184 17.28 -12.49 6.91
C ASP A 184 18.30 -11.55 6.22
N GLY A 185 17.90 -10.29 5.98
CA GLY A 185 18.66 -9.24 5.32
C GLY A 185 19.02 -9.53 3.85
N THR A 186 18.31 -10.45 3.20
CA THR A 186 18.39 -10.70 1.75
C THR A 186 17.70 -9.63 0.92
N VAL A 187 17.00 -8.69 1.56
CA VAL A 187 16.35 -7.54 0.91
C VAL A 187 17.32 -6.62 0.17
N PHE A 188 18.62 -6.65 0.50
CA PHE A 188 19.64 -5.83 -0.16
C PHE A 188 20.20 -6.52 -1.40
N ASP A 189 20.20 -5.81 -2.54
CA ASP A 189 21.00 -6.20 -3.69
C ASP A 189 22.48 -5.94 -3.42
N ARG A 190 23.14 -6.96 -2.87
CA ARG A 190 24.58 -6.89 -2.58
C ARG A 190 25.42 -6.81 -3.85
N SER A 191 24.91 -7.10 -5.04
CA SER A 191 25.68 -6.91 -6.27
C SER A 191 25.82 -5.43 -6.63
N ALA A 192 24.83 -4.61 -6.29
CA ALA A 192 24.80 -3.17 -6.51
C ALA A 192 25.52 -2.35 -5.42
N MET A 193 25.95 -2.98 -4.30
CA MET A 193 26.62 -2.30 -3.20
C MET A 193 28.15 -2.28 -3.34
N SER A 194 28.79 -1.20 -2.85
CA SER A 194 30.25 -1.16 -2.67
C SER A 194 30.71 -2.14 -1.57
N GLN A 195 32.00 -2.50 -1.55
CA GLN A 195 32.57 -3.36 -0.51
C GLN A 195 32.43 -2.75 0.89
N ASP A 196 32.65 -1.44 1.03
CA ASP A 196 32.51 -0.74 2.31
C ASP A 196 31.06 -0.74 2.81
N ALA A 197 30.09 -0.52 1.91
CA ALA A 197 28.68 -0.57 2.27
C ALA A 197 28.25 -1.98 2.72
N LYS A 198 28.78 -3.02 2.08
CA LYS A 198 28.57 -4.42 2.49
C LYS A 198 29.12 -4.69 3.89
N ALA A 199 30.37 -4.29 4.13
CA ALA A 199 31.04 -4.47 5.42
C ALA A 199 30.31 -3.71 6.54
N GLN A 200 29.87 -2.49 6.27
CA GLN A 200 29.11 -1.69 7.21
C GLN A 200 27.74 -2.32 7.53
N LEU A 201 27.02 -2.80 6.52
CA LEU A 201 25.75 -3.52 6.72
C LEU A 201 25.95 -4.77 7.57
N ASP A 202 26.99 -5.56 7.29
CA ASP A 202 27.29 -6.79 8.04
C ASP A 202 27.66 -6.49 9.49
N ALA A 203 28.52 -5.50 9.72
CA ALA A 203 28.90 -5.06 11.06
C ALA A 203 27.69 -4.52 11.85
N TYR A 204 26.81 -3.76 11.19
CA TYR A 204 25.56 -3.30 11.79
C TYR A 204 24.70 -4.50 12.20
N ARG A 205 24.44 -5.45 11.29
CA ARG A 205 23.60 -6.62 11.56
C ARG A 205 24.16 -7.49 12.69
N GLN A 206 25.47 -7.67 12.75
CA GLN A 206 26.16 -8.41 13.80
C GLN A 206 26.22 -7.66 15.15
N GLY A 207 25.84 -6.38 15.18
CA GLY A 207 25.92 -5.55 16.38
C GLY A 207 27.36 -5.19 16.76
N THR A 208 28.30 -5.31 15.82
CA THR A 208 29.73 -5.01 16.02
C THR A 208 30.10 -3.62 15.52
N ALA A 209 29.25 -3.00 14.69
CA ALA A 209 29.42 -1.63 14.26
C ALA A 209 29.31 -0.66 15.44
N ARG A 210 30.20 0.34 15.48
CA ARG A 210 30.01 1.52 16.35
C ARG A 210 28.98 2.45 15.75
N GLU A 211 28.88 2.46 14.42
CA GLU A 211 27.97 3.28 13.65
C GLU A 211 26.52 2.79 13.77
N GLY A 212 25.58 3.73 13.87
CA GLY A 212 24.16 3.40 13.90
C GLY A 212 23.63 2.88 15.25
N ALA A 213 24.40 2.97 16.34
CA ALA A 213 23.97 2.54 17.66
C ALA A 213 22.75 3.34 18.16
N ALA A 214 22.77 4.66 17.99
CA ALA A 214 21.64 5.54 18.26
C ALA A 214 20.47 5.22 17.32
N ALA A 215 20.72 5.00 16.03
CA ALA A 215 19.69 4.59 15.08
C ALA A 215 18.95 3.33 15.56
N ARG A 216 19.68 2.29 15.97
CA ARG A 216 19.08 1.06 16.53
C ARG A 216 18.23 1.35 17.76
N ARG A 217 18.79 2.10 18.73
CA ARG A 217 18.09 2.45 19.98
C ARG A 217 16.79 3.21 19.72
N TYR A 218 16.84 4.22 18.86
CA TYR A 218 15.71 5.11 18.65
C TYR A 218 14.68 4.56 17.66
N SER A 219 15.04 3.63 16.76
CA SER A 219 14.06 3.06 15.83
C SER A 219 12.90 2.40 16.56
N SER A 220 13.20 1.60 17.59
CA SER A 220 12.17 0.97 18.42
C SER A 220 11.54 1.95 19.40
N ALA A 221 12.26 2.94 19.93
CA ALA A 221 11.70 3.92 20.87
C ALA A 221 10.65 4.84 20.21
N LEU A 222 10.87 5.17 18.93
CA LEU A 222 9.95 5.96 18.10
C LEU A 222 8.79 5.12 17.54
N SER A 223 8.89 3.79 17.58
CA SER A 223 7.83 2.91 17.13
C SER A 223 6.55 3.13 17.94
N GLY A 224 5.42 3.20 17.24
CA GLY A 224 4.10 3.45 17.84
C GLY A 224 3.87 4.88 18.34
N ARG A 225 4.80 5.81 18.12
CA ARG A 225 4.61 7.22 18.49
C ARG A 225 3.80 7.96 17.43
N MET A 226 2.79 8.68 17.91
CA MET A 226 1.72 9.23 17.08
C MET A 226 1.91 10.73 16.87
N ALA A 227 2.26 11.42 17.95
CA ALA A 227 2.42 12.86 17.91
C ALA A 227 3.89 13.24 17.70
N HIS A 228 4.09 14.30 16.90
CA HIS A 228 5.40 14.91 16.72
C HIS A 228 6.07 15.27 18.06
N ALA A 229 5.30 15.82 19.01
CA ALA A 229 5.80 16.18 20.34
C ALA A 229 6.34 14.98 21.14
N GLU A 230 5.72 13.79 21.00
CA GLU A 230 6.21 12.57 21.65
C GLU A 230 7.55 12.12 21.05
N MET A 231 7.66 12.18 19.71
CA MET A 231 8.90 11.84 19.01
C MET A 231 10.03 12.80 19.38
N GLU A 232 9.77 14.11 19.43
CA GLU A 232 10.76 15.09 19.90
C GLU A 232 11.12 14.86 21.37
N GLY A 233 10.15 14.54 22.23
CA GLY A 233 10.39 14.24 23.65
C GLY A 233 11.36 13.07 23.85
N ILE A 234 11.33 12.06 22.97
CA ILE A 234 12.27 10.92 22.98
C ILE A 234 13.69 11.35 22.60
N LEU A 235 13.83 12.31 21.67
CA LEU A 235 15.12 12.73 21.12
C LEU A 235 15.73 13.91 21.89
N ALA A 236 14.92 14.69 22.61
CA ALA A 236 15.37 15.86 23.37
C ALA A 236 16.51 15.56 24.36
N PRO A 237 16.52 14.44 25.11
CA PRO A 237 17.64 14.09 25.99
C PRO A 237 18.97 13.94 25.24
N ALA A 238 18.95 13.45 24.00
CA ALA A 238 20.17 13.32 23.20
C ALA A 238 20.79 14.68 22.86
N VAL A 239 19.94 15.67 22.59
CA VAL A 239 20.38 17.05 22.32
C VAL A 239 20.91 17.70 23.59
N GLN A 240 20.19 17.56 24.72
CA GLN A 240 20.59 18.14 26.01
C GLN A 240 21.92 17.60 26.52
N THR A 241 22.20 16.32 26.28
CA THR A 241 23.46 15.66 26.65
C THR A 241 24.59 15.89 25.65
N GLY A 242 24.34 16.60 24.54
CA GLY A 242 25.32 16.86 23.49
C GLY A 242 25.66 15.65 22.62
N THR A 243 24.88 14.57 22.69
CA THR A 243 25.08 13.36 21.87
C THR A 243 24.43 13.44 20.50
N ALA A 244 23.53 14.41 20.29
CA ALA A 244 22.93 14.72 19.01
C ALA A 244 22.88 16.23 18.73
N VAL A 245 23.01 16.60 17.47
CA VAL A 245 22.77 17.96 16.97
C VAL A 245 21.40 18.01 16.30
N ARG A 246 20.53 18.91 16.76
CA ARG A 246 19.21 19.16 16.18
C ARG A 246 19.30 20.27 15.13
N THR A 247 18.84 19.98 13.92
CA THR A 247 18.81 20.91 12.79
C THR A 247 17.42 20.94 12.18
N THR A 248 17.03 22.09 11.62
CA THR A 248 15.77 22.21 10.86
C THR A 248 16.13 22.32 9.38
N GLU A 249 15.48 21.52 8.54
CA GLU A 249 15.81 21.40 7.12
C GLU A 249 14.57 21.57 6.26
N VAL A 250 14.74 22.20 5.10
CA VAL A 250 13.69 22.31 4.09
C VAL A 250 13.76 21.07 3.20
N ILE A 251 12.64 20.40 3.03
CA ILE A 251 12.47 19.34 2.04
C ILE A 251 11.36 19.71 1.06
N LYS A 252 11.35 19.04 -0.09
CA LYS A 252 10.24 19.14 -1.03
C LYS A 252 8.96 18.68 -0.32
N GLY A 253 7.98 19.56 -0.26
CA GLY A 253 6.69 19.27 0.35
C GLY A 253 5.72 18.71 -0.69
N PRO A 254 4.65 18.03 -0.26
CA PRO A 254 3.57 17.72 -1.17
C PRO A 254 2.93 19.01 -1.73
N PRO A 255 2.43 18.99 -2.98
CA PRO A 255 1.56 20.06 -3.49
C PRO A 255 0.34 20.26 -2.56
N PRO A 256 -0.12 21.50 -2.32
CA PRO A 256 0.27 22.76 -3.00
C PRO A 256 1.44 23.51 -2.32
N THR A 257 1.91 23.07 -1.16
CA THR A 257 2.85 23.84 -0.34
C THR A 257 4.28 23.92 -0.89
N GLY A 258 4.67 23.00 -1.79
CA GLY A 258 5.96 23.01 -2.51
C GLY A 258 7.18 22.71 -1.63
N THR A 259 7.20 23.17 -0.39
CA THR A 259 8.25 22.96 0.62
C THR A 259 7.63 22.64 1.98
N GLN A 260 8.28 21.79 2.75
CA GLN A 260 7.95 21.52 4.14
C GLN A 260 9.21 21.43 4.99
N MET A 261 9.07 21.67 6.30
CA MET A 261 10.17 21.54 7.23
C MET A 261 10.24 20.12 7.77
N GLN A 262 11.44 19.58 7.86
CA GLN A 262 11.76 18.41 8.68
C GLN A 262 12.76 18.81 9.76
N ILE A 263 12.79 18.05 10.85
CA ILE A 263 13.73 18.24 11.95
C ILE A 263 14.66 17.03 11.96
N ALA A 264 15.95 17.27 11.73
CA ALA A 264 16.98 16.24 11.68
C ALA A 264 17.79 16.24 12.98
N TYR A 265 18.05 15.05 13.51
CA TYR A 265 18.91 14.80 14.65
C TYR A 265 20.12 14.02 14.17
N TYR A 266 21.29 14.64 14.24
CA TYR A 266 22.58 14.09 13.80
C TYR A 266 23.38 13.59 14.99
N PHE A 267 23.68 12.30 15.02
CA PHE A 267 24.48 11.69 16.07
C PHE A 267 25.94 11.53 15.63
N THR A 268 26.84 11.48 16.60
CA THR A 268 28.29 11.31 16.36
C THR A 268 28.65 9.92 15.82
N ASP A 269 27.78 8.93 16.02
CA ASP A 269 27.91 7.57 15.51
C ASP A 269 27.39 7.41 14.06
N GLY A 270 27.15 8.51 13.34
CA GLY A 270 26.64 8.47 11.98
C GLY A 270 25.14 8.17 11.86
N SER A 271 24.41 8.02 12.97
CA SER A 271 22.95 7.93 12.94
C SER A 271 22.33 9.27 12.55
N VAL A 272 21.24 9.22 11.78
CA VAL A 272 20.39 10.37 11.46
C VAL A 272 18.95 9.99 11.72
N ILE A 273 18.22 10.84 12.44
CA ILE A 273 16.79 10.67 12.66
C ILE A 273 16.09 11.92 12.13
N ARG A 274 15.17 11.74 11.19
CA ARG A 274 14.43 12.84 10.58
C ARG A 274 12.98 12.76 10.97
N LEU A 275 12.47 13.77 11.65
CA LEU A 275 11.06 13.94 11.95
C LEU A 275 10.43 14.85 10.91
N LYS A 276 9.27 14.44 10.38
CA LYS A 276 8.51 15.16 9.36
C LYS A 276 7.12 15.45 9.93
N PRO A 277 6.91 16.60 10.60
CA PRO A 277 5.68 16.87 11.35
C PRO A 277 4.41 16.85 10.49
N ARG A 278 4.53 17.19 9.20
CA ARG A 278 3.43 17.19 8.22
C ARG A 278 3.42 15.95 7.33
N GLY A 279 4.26 14.96 7.63
CA GLY A 279 4.43 13.74 6.86
C GLY A 279 5.40 13.87 5.69
N ASP A 280 5.38 12.89 4.80
CA ASP A 280 6.21 12.87 3.60
C ASP A 280 5.36 12.96 2.32
N GLU A 281 6.03 12.84 1.17
CA GLU A 281 5.36 12.91 -0.14
C GLU A 281 4.29 11.83 -0.34
N PHE A 282 4.45 10.70 0.35
CA PHE A 282 3.55 9.56 0.32
C PHE A 282 2.38 9.72 1.32
N ASN A 283 2.61 10.39 2.46
CA ASN A 283 1.65 10.46 3.57
C ASN A 283 1.47 11.90 4.07
N ARG A 284 0.75 12.69 3.27
CA ARG A 284 0.72 14.17 3.29
C ARG A 284 0.01 14.83 4.49
N TRP A 285 -0.41 14.07 5.49
CA TRP A 285 -1.28 14.54 6.57
C TRP A 285 -0.96 13.97 7.95
N ARG A 286 0.03 13.07 8.04
CA ARG A 286 0.37 12.39 9.29
C ARG A 286 1.85 12.61 9.59
N PRO A 287 2.24 12.95 10.83
CA PRO A 287 3.64 12.96 11.20
C PRO A 287 4.32 11.67 10.77
N SER A 288 5.51 11.77 10.20
CA SER A 288 6.33 10.61 9.83
C SER A 288 7.76 10.80 10.30
N TYR A 289 8.52 9.72 10.31
CA TYR A 289 9.94 9.77 10.60
C TYR A 289 10.73 8.78 9.75
N SER A 290 12.02 9.05 9.59
CA SER A 290 12.99 8.07 9.09
C SER A 290 14.15 7.98 10.06
N VAL A 291 14.67 6.76 10.20
CA VAL A 291 15.89 6.47 10.95
C VAL A 291 16.89 5.93 9.95
N GLU A 292 18.07 6.53 9.92
CA GLU A 292 19.06 6.39 8.86
C GLU A 292 20.44 6.18 9.47
N VAL A 293 21.29 5.44 8.75
CA VAL A 293 22.71 5.29 9.07
C VAL A 293 23.52 5.82 7.90
N LYS A 294 24.45 6.74 8.14
CA LYS A 294 25.35 7.27 7.10
C LYS A 294 26.42 6.27 6.70
N HIS A 295 26.99 6.42 5.51
CA HIS A 295 28.22 5.72 5.12
C HIS A 295 29.35 5.99 6.10
N ALA A 296 30.18 4.99 6.36
CA ALA A 296 31.41 5.15 7.13
C ALA A 296 32.26 6.29 6.54
N GLY A 297 32.75 7.20 7.40
CA GLY A 297 33.53 8.36 6.98
C GLY A 297 32.73 9.53 6.39
N ALA A 298 31.40 9.44 6.28
CA ALA A 298 30.58 10.58 5.88
C ALA A 298 30.68 11.72 6.91
N ALA A 299 30.65 12.96 6.43
CA ALA A 299 30.77 14.15 7.27
C ALA A 299 29.68 14.19 8.36
N ALA A 300 30.07 14.67 9.55
CA ALA A 300 29.13 15.00 10.62
C ALA A 300 28.24 16.19 10.18
N GLY A 301 26.97 16.21 10.62
CA GLY A 301 26.02 17.28 10.30
C GLY A 301 25.11 16.99 9.09
N PRO A 302 24.52 18.03 8.46
CA PRO A 302 23.52 17.86 7.40
C PRO A 302 23.92 16.84 6.34
N SER A 303 23.09 15.82 6.11
CA SER A 303 23.34 14.82 5.07
C SER A 303 22.47 15.03 3.85
N ASN A 304 23.09 14.88 2.68
CA ASN A 304 22.37 14.63 1.44
C ASN A 304 21.98 13.13 1.37
N PRO A 305 21.00 12.76 0.52
CA PRO A 305 20.56 11.37 0.40
C PRO A 305 21.66 10.37 -0.01
N SER A 306 22.73 10.83 -0.67
CA SER A 306 23.86 9.98 -1.07
C SER A 306 24.80 9.65 0.10
N MET A 307 24.75 10.37 1.22
CA MET A 307 25.53 10.05 2.42
C MET A 307 24.91 8.93 3.26
N ILE A 308 23.65 8.55 3.00
CA ILE A 308 22.96 7.52 3.76
C ILE A 308 23.32 6.15 3.19
N ALA A 309 23.77 5.23 4.03
CA ALA A 309 24.06 3.85 3.65
C ALA A 309 22.79 3.00 3.56
N PHE A 310 21.95 3.06 4.59
CA PHE A 310 20.67 2.35 4.66
C PHE A 310 19.73 3.02 5.66
N LYS A 311 18.45 2.65 5.61
CA LYS A 311 17.42 3.05 6.58
C LYS A 311 17.19 1.94 7.58
N LEU A 312 16.52 2.27 8.68
CA LEU A 312 16.06 1.31 9.66
C LEU A 312 14.56 1.21 9.69
N ASP A 313 14.14 -0.02 9.89
CA ASP A 313 12.77 -0.42 10.12
C ASP A 313 12.37 -0.23 11.61
N GLU A 314 11.09 -0.38 11.96
CA GLU A 314 10.60 -0.12 13.34
C GLU A 314 11.20 -1.04 14.41
N LEU A 315 11.77 -2.17 14.01
CA LEU A 315 12.50 -3.11 14.87
C LEU A 315 14.01 -2.84 14.86
N GLY A 316 14.47 -1.79 14.18
CA GLY A 316 15.89 -1.47 14.03
C GLY A 316 16.61 -2.38 13.02
N ARG A 317 15.89 -3.09 12.15
CA ARG A 317 16.46 -3.89 11.07
C ARG A 317 16.85 -2.98 9.92
N ALA A 318 17.98 -3.25 9.28
CA ALA A 318 18.42 -2.47 8.13
C ALA A 318 17.53 -2.77 6.91
N VAL A 319 17.15 -1.73 6.18
CA VAL A 319 16.41 -1.81 4.92
C VAL A 319 17.03 -0.90 3.86
N PRO A 320 16.96 -1.26 2.57
CA PRO A 320 17.43 -0.42 1.47
C PRO A 320 16.78 0.95 1.50
N LYS A 321 17.54 1.99 1.12
CA LYS A 321 17.01 3.36 1.11
C LYS A 321 16.33 3.73 -0.20
N ASP A 322 16.73 3.08 -1.29
CA ASP A 322 16.33 3.36 -2.68
C ASP A 322 15.88 2.06 -3.39
N PRO A 323 15.01 2.15 -4.42
CA PRO A 323 14.47 0.97 -5.11
C PRO A 323 15.52 0.10 -5.83
N ASP A 324 16.57 0.73 -6.37
CA ASP A 324 17.67 0.07 -7.09
C ASP A 324 18.58 -0.75 -6.18
N GLN A 325 18.44 -0.59 -4.86
CA GLN A 325 19.17 -1.35 -3.85
C GLN A 325 18.39 -2.58 -3.34
N ILE A 326 17.17 -2.81 -3.85
CA ILE A 326 16.30 -3.89 -3.41
C ILE A 326 16.56 -5.14 -4.24
N ALA A 327 16.96 -6.23 -3.57
CA ALA A 327 16.96 -7.55 -4.17
C ALA A 327 15.54 -8.11 -4.17
N ASN A 328 14.80 -7.84 -5.24
CA ASN A 328 13.43 -8.33 -5.39
C ASN A 328 13.43 -9.78 -5.93
N PRO A 329 12.81 -10.74 -5.22
CA PRO A 329 12.80 -12.15 -5.64
C PRO A 329 11.86 -12.43 -6.83
N TYR A 330 11.01 -11.47 -7.22
CA TYR A 330 10.11 -11.60 -8.35
C TYR A 330 10.77 -11.09 -9.63
N VAL A 331 10.86 -11.96 -10.64
CA VAL A 331 11.53 -11.68 -11.92
C VAL A 331 10.84 -10.54 -12.68
N ASP A 332 11.63 -9.66 -13.30
CA ASP A 332 11.11 -8.58 -14.16
C ASP A 332 10.17 -9.10 -15.24
N GLY A 333 9.06 -8.38 -15.45
CA GLY A 333 8.04 -8.74 -16.43
C GLY A 333 7.10 -9.89 -16.00
N ARG A 334 7.32 -10.53 -14.85
CA ARG A 334 6.41 -11.52 -14.24
C ARG A 334 5.98 -11.08 -12.85
N PHE A 335 4.82 -11.58 -12.40
CA PHE A 335 4.33 -11.35 -11.05
C PHE A 335 4.32 -9.85 -10.64
N LEU A 336 4.00 -8.96 -11.58
CA LEU A 336 4.18 -7.51 -11.45
C LEU A 336 3.54 -6.92 -10.19
N GLU A 337 2.37 -7.43 -9.80
CA GLU A 337 1.70 -7.06 -8.56
C GLU A 337 2.55 -7.41 -7.33
N GLN A 338 3.06 -8.63 -7.24
CA GLN A 338 3.91 -9.07 -6.12
C GLN A 338 5.21 -8.28 -6.09
N ARG A 339 5.83 -8.05 -7.25
CA ARG A 339 7.04 -7.24 -7.37
C ARG A 339 6.82 -5.83 -6.81
N SER A 340 5.79 -5.14 -7.30
CA SER A 340 5.47 -3.77 -6.87
C SER A 340 5.14 -3.69 -5.38
N VAL A 341 4.37 -4.66 -4.86
CA VAL A 341 3.99 -4.70 -3.44
C VAL A 341 5.20 -4.97 -2.55
N TYR A 342 6.09 -5.86 -2.98
CA TYR A 342 7.34 -6.15 -2.28
C TYR A 342 8.22 -4.90 -2.19
N ASP A 343 8.51 -4.24 -3.31
CA ASP A 343 9.34 -3.03 -3.34
C ASP A 343 8.74 -1.92 -2.47
N GLN A 344 7.43 -1.68 -2.61
CA GLN A 344 6.72 -0.67 -1.83
C GLN A 344 6.76 -0.98 -0.34
N HIS A 345 6.58 -2.25 0.06
CA HIS A 345 6.63 -2.65 1.47
C HIS A 345 8.02 -2.46 2.07
N VAL A 346 9.08 -2.81 1.33
CA VAL A 346 10.48 -2.61 1.74
C VAL A 346 10.79 -1.12 1.91
N LEU A 347 10.45 -0.28 0.93
CA LEU A 347 10.72 1.16 1.01
C LEU A 347 9.92 1.84 2.13
N ASN A 348 8.63 1.50 2.25
CA ASN A 348 7.79 2.00 3.34
C ASN A 348 8.28 1.54 4.71
N SER A 349 8.95 0.39 4.80
CA SER A 349 9.59 -0.04 6.03
C SER A 349 10.73 0.89 6.46
N GLY A 350 11.35 1.65 5.55
CA GLY A 350 12.30 2.72 5.90
C GLY A 350 11.66 4.10 6.15
N HIS A 351 10.38 4.26 5.83
CA HIS A 351 9.63 5.52 5.90
C HIS A 351 8.40 5.36 6.79
N ARG A 352 8.54 5.68 8.08
CA ARG A 352 7.54 5.36 9.08
C ARG A 352 6.50 6.45 9.22
N ILE A 353 5.27 6.13 8.87
CA ILE A 353 4.10 6.93 9.22
C ILE A 353 3.82 6.67 10.70
N SER A 354 3.65 7.73 11.49
CA SER A 354 3.05 7.59 12.82
C SER A 354 1.67 6.94 12.66
N ARG A 355 1.44 5.81 13.34
CA ARG A 355 0.35 4.87 12.99
C ARG A 355 -1.04 5.25 13.45
#